data_AF-A0AA50U530-F1
#
_entry.id   AF-A0AA50U530-F1
#
_cell.length_a   1.000
_cell.length_b   1.000
_cell.length_c   1.000
_cell.angle_alpha   90.00
_cell.angle_beta   90.00
_cell.angle_gamma   90.00
#
_symmetry.space_group_name_H-M   'P 1'
#
loop_
_entity.id
_entity.type
_entity.pdbx_description
1 polymer ?
#
loop_
_entity_poly.entity_id
_entity_poly.type
_entity_poly.pdbx_seq_one_letter_code
_entity_poly.pdbx_strand_id
1 'polypeptide(L)' 'EIFELSHNGTKYIAEEVMRYETGPNVVMSCFVRSVQNRIYLTAGQESHCQLYKVNIRLV' A
#
# COMPACT_ATOMS: atom_id res chain seq x y z
N GLU A 1 -3.18 13.42 -2.62
CA GLU A 1 -2.45 13.74 -1.37
C GLU A 1 -1.61 12.52 -1.01
N ILE A 2 -0.37 12.71 -0.55
CA ILE A 2 0.57 11.62 -0.23
C ILE A 2 0.74 11.57 1.28
N PHE A 3 0.61 10.38 1.85
CA PHE A 3 0.80 10.14 3.28
C PHE A 3 1.92 9.14 3.51
N GLU A 4 2.77 9.42 4.50
CA GLU A 4 3.70 8.45 5.04
C GLU A 4 3.02 7.66 6.16
N LEU A 5 3.03 6.32 6.03
CA LEU A 5 2.46 5.41 7.02
C LEU A 5 3.58 4.81 7.88
N SER A 6 3.48 4.97 9.19
CA SER A 6 4.40 4.36 10.16
C SER A 6 3.64 3.70 11.31
N HIS A 7 4.28 2.75 11.99
CA HIS A 7 3.75 2.14 13.21
C HIS A 7 4.65 2.50 14.39
N ASN A 8 4.11 3.18 15.40
CA ASN A 8 4.90 3.69 16.53
C ASN A 8 5.01 2.72 17.72
N GLY A 9 4.55 1.48 17.54
CA GLY A 9 4.47 0.47 18.61
C GLY A 9 3.10 0.35 19.26
N THR A 10 2.20 1.32 19.09
CA THR A 10 0.82 1.28 19.64
C THR A 10 -0.24 1.46 18.56
N LYS A 11 0.02 2.30 17.55
CA LYS A 11 -0.93 2.59 16.47
C LYS A 11 -0.22 2.89 15.16
N TYR A 12 -0.98 2.76 14.08
CA TYR A 12 -0.59 3.30 12.77
C TYR A 12 -0.83 4.81 12.74
N ILE A 13 0.12 5.54 12.17
CA ILE A 13 0.09 6.99 11.99
C ILE A 13 0.19 7.27 10.50
N ALA A 14 -0.59 8.26 10.02
CA ALA A 14 -0.52 8.79 8.67
C ALA A 14 -0.14 10.27 8.73
N GLU A 15 0.99 10.64 8.15
CA GLU A 15 1.49 12.02 8.12
C GLU A 15 1.45 12.54 6.69
N GLU A 16 0.83 13.70 6.49
CA GLU A 16 0.79 14.34 5.17
C GLU A 16 2.19 14.84 4.79
N VAL A 17 2.64 14.47 3.60
CA VAL A 17 3.95 14.86 3.08
C VAL A 17 3.83 15.46 1.69
N MET A 18 4.46 16.62 1.50
CA MET A 18 4.62 17.23 0.19
C MET A 18 5.81 16.59 -0.52
N ARG A 19 5.56 15.84 -1.59
CA ARG A 19 6.60 15.29 -2.49
C ARG A 19 6.40 15.81 -3.91
N TYR A 20 7.49 16.30 -4.50
CA TYR A 20 7.53 16.75 -5.89
C TYR A 20 7.72 15.58 -6.88
N GLU A 21 8.41 14.51 -6.46
CA GLU A 21 8.48 13.22 -7.18
C GLU A 21 8.18 12.09 -6.20
N THR A 22 7.28 11.19 -6.61
CA THR A 22 6.80 10.07 -5.79
C THR A 22 7.75 8.88 -5.82
N GLY A 23 8.40 8.64 -6.96
CA GLY A 23 9.37 7.56 -7.13
C GLY A 23 8.74 6.16 -7.01
N PRO A 24 9.54 5.10 -7.18
CA PRO A 24 9.04 3.73 -7.27
C PRO A 24 8.56 3.14 -5.93
N ASN A 25 8.68 3.87 -4.83
CA ASN A 25 8.32 3.37 -3.50
C ASN A 25 6.95 3.89 -3.03
N VAL A 26 6.31 4.79 -3.78
CA VAL A 26 4.99 5.32 -3.44
C VAL A 26 3.93 4.57 -4.22
N VAL A 27 2.99 3.97 -3.48
CA VAL A 27 1.78 3.39 -4.06
C VAL A 27 0.78 4.54 -4.26
N MET A 28 0.53 4.86 -5.52
CA MET A 28 -0.39 5.92 -5.96
C MET A 28 -1.84 5.46 -5.94
N SER A 29 -2.08 4.16 -6.13
CA SER A 29 -3.41 3.55 -6.05
C SER A 29 -3.30 2.12 -5.56
N CYS A 30 -4.30 1.67 -4.81
CA CYS A 30 -4.41 0.26 -4.45
C CYS A 30 -5.84 -0.24 -4.59
N PHE A 31 -5.98 -1.53 -4.87
CA PHE A 31 -7.26 -2.21 -4.87
C PHE A 31 -7.09 -3.61 -4.30
N VAL A 32 -8.03 -4.00 -3.44
CA VAL A 32 -8.06 -5.35 -2.86
C VAL A 32 -9.27 -6.09 -3.40
N ARG A 33 -9.02 -7.29 -3.93
CA ARG A 33 -10.08 -8.21 -4.35
C ARG A 33 -9.97 -9.51 -3.58
N SER A 34 -11.07 -9.90 -2.94
CA SER A 34 -11.24 -11.25 -2.44
C SER A 34 -11.94 -12.10 -3.51
N VAL A 35 -11.34 -13.23 -3.87
CA VAL A 35 -11.93 -14.21 -4.79
C VAL A 35 -11.78 -15.59 -4.15
N GLN A 36 -12.92 -16.22 -3.84
CA GLN A 36 -12.97 -17.48 -3.08
C GLN A 36 -12.21 -17.34 -1.74
N ASN A 37 -11.14 -18.12 -1.56
CA ASN A 37 -10.29 -18.11 -0.36
C ASN A 37 -8.91 -17.48 -0.64
N ARG A 38 -8.84 -16.53 -1.58
CA ARG A 38 -7.60 -15.83 -1.94
C ARG A 38 -7.86 -14.33 -1.94
N ILE A 39 -6.91 -13.59 -1.38
CA ILE A 39 -6.91 -12.13 -1.42
C ILE A 39 -5.78 -11.68 -2.33
N TYR A 40 -6.12 -10.75 -3.23
CA TYR A 40 -5.17 -10.12 -4.14
C TYR A 40 -5.14 -8.62 -3.89
N LEU A 41 -3.93 -8.06 -3.84
CA LEU A 41 -3.67 -6.63 -3.73
C LEU A 41 -3.02 -6.17 -5.04
N THR A 42 -3.66 -5.25 -5.74
CA THR A 42 -3.02 -4.50 -6.82
C THR A 42 -2.48 -3.20 -6.24
N ALA A 43 -1.21 -2.88 -6.50
CA ALA A 43 -0.61 -1.59 -6.19
C ALA A 43 -0.14 -0.93 -7.50
N GLY A 44 -0.68 0.25 -7.80
CA GLY A 44 -0.21 1.11 -8.86
C GLY A 44 0.82 2.08 -8.30
N GLN A 45 2.01 2.10 -8.90
CA GLN A 45 3.07 3.07 -8.66
C GLN A 45 3.18 3.99 -9.87
N GLU A 46 4.04 4.99 -9.78
CA GLU A 46 4.23 5.97 -10.86
C GLU A 46 4.68 5.33 -12.20
N SER A 47 5.52 4.28 -12.13
CA SER A 47 6.11 3.66 -13.33
C SER A 47 5.47 2.33 -13.75
N HIS A 48 4.78 1.64 -12.85
CA HIS A 48 4.21 0.31 -13.12
C HIS A 48 3.14 -0.09 -12.11
N CYS A 49 2.41 -1.15 -12.44
CA CYS A 49 1.46 -1.81 -11.54
C CYS A 49 1.97 -3.20 -11.16
N GLN A 50 1.78 -3.58 -9.91
CA GLN A 50 2.12 -4.93 -9.42
C GLN A 50 0.93 -5.57 -8.71
N LEU A 51 0.77 -6.88 -8.91
CA LEU A 51 -0.26 -7.70 -8.28
C LEU A 51 0.40 -8.64 -7.25
N TYR A 52 -0.04 -8.57 -6.01
CA TYR A 52 0.41 -9.40 -4.91
C TYR A 52 -0.68 -10.39 -4.51
N LYS A 53 -0.28 -11.66 -4.29
CA LYS A 53 -1.11 -12.61 -3.56
C LYS A 53 -0.87 -12.41 -2.06
N VAL A 54 -1.91 -12.00 -1.34
CA VAL A 54 -1.82 -11.73 0.09
C VAL A 54 -1.84 -13.04 0.87
N ASN A 55 -0.83 -13.26 1.71
CA ASN A 55 -0.82 -14.34 2.69
C ASN A 55 -1.12 -13.74 4.06
N ILE A 56 -2.34 -13.95 4.56
CA ILE A 56 -2.72 -13.49 5.90
C ILE A 56 -1.99 -14.36 6.92
N ARG A 57 -1.15 -13.74 7.76
CA ARG A 57 -0.66 -14.33 9.00
C ARG A 57 -1.34 -13.58 10.14
N LEU A 58 -2.08 -14.31 10.98
CA LEU A 58 -2.47 -13.79 12.28
C LEU A 58 -1.20 -13.72 13.12
N VAL A 59 -0.84 -12.51 13.55
CA VAL A 59 0.29 -12.23 14.45
C VAL A 59 -0.29 -11.89 15.82
#